data_AF-A0AAD5RMI7-F1
#
_entry.id   AF-A0AAD5RMI7-F1
#
_cell.length_a   1.000
_cell.length_b   1.000
_cell.length_c   1.000
_cell.angle_alpha   90.00
_cell.angle_beta   90.00
_cell.angle_gamma   90.00
#
_symmetry.space_group_name_H-M   'P 1'
#
loop_
_entity.id
_entity.type
_entity.pdbx_description
1 polymer ?
#
loop_
_entity_poly.entity_id
_entity_poly.type
_entity_poly.pdbx_seq_one_letter_code
_entity_poly.pdbx_strand_id
1 'polypeptide(L)'
;MAPSPSLSPLPYPPGVGPPGKGKFSPSGSVQSFPGNTIICHLPPPSESRWHSRLLKLNARLSAFLEPDASLEESASNFDDPKSPQQQAPLYALLPPSSYHITLFEGVCTHVSNPAYWPPSSSLPSSCFPSSHHLDPLAPSSSPAFPPPLPLMTSHFSSLLRRDAAALGPLALLSSPPRKNNSENKGGSSNNAVAIPMRIISPSVSDVCIALHVSPSFPPNAGLHLGPNRGGDGDEDEDEDEDEHDYDPAEAPLRKLRNHLSGILSLRQPGHEKYAFHLSLAYFIRWPTNEEREAIEFIIQECIDGINGNAKPESNPGGGRMGVDGFVDSGAAVGPKGKGEEAGKNGDEVTETGVEHFGRPEFCEFEDMFEFKRLFYLGD
;
A
#
# COMPACT_ATOMS: atom_id res chain seq x y z
N MET A 1 6.38 -36.86 -22.93
CA MET A 1 6.23 -35.74 -21.98
C MET A 1 7.63 -35.33 -21.55
N ALA A 2 8.10 -34.17 -22.01
CA ALA A 2 9.31 -33.59 -21.46
C ALA A 2 9.01 -33.15 -20.02
N PRO A 3 9.86 -33.46 -19.03
CA PRO A 3 9.66 -32.99 -17.67
C PRO A 3 9.70 -31.46 -17.66
N SER A 4 8.68 -30.84 -17.06
CA SER A 4 8.66 -29.41 -16.77
C SER A 4 9.94 -29.03 -16.01
N PRO A 5 10.64 -27.95 -16.38
CA PRO A 5 11.82 -27.54 -15.64
C PRO A 5 11.39 -27.18 -14.21
N SER A 6 11.82 -27.96 -13.23
CA SER A 6 11.72 -27.60 -11.83
C SER A 6 12.52 -26.31 -11.64
N LEU A 7 11.84 -25.17 -11.55
CA LEU A 7 12.46 -23.91 -11.18
C LEU A 7 13.07 -24.11 -9.80
N SER A 8 14.39 -24.11 -9.70
CA SER A 8 15.06 -23.96 -8.41
C SER A 8 14.49 -22.72 -7.73
N PRO A 9 14.15 -22.77 -6.42
CA PRO A 9 13.63 -21.59 -5.74
C PRO A 9 14.58 -20.42 -5.95
N LEU A 10 14.03 -19.25 -6.27
CA LEU A 10 14.83 -18.05 -6.46
C LEU A 10 15.72 -17.85 -5.22
N PRO A 11 16.98 -17.44 -5.40
CA PRO A 11 17.91 -17.29 -4.28
C PRO A 11 17.45 -16.20 -3.28
N TYR A 12 16.49 -15.36 -3.67
CA TYR A 12 15.92 -14.30 -2.85
C TYR A 12 14.40 -14.16 -3.08
N PRO A 13 13.67 -13.56 -2.13
CA PRO A 13 12.28 -13.14 -2.32
C PRO A 13 12.08 -12.23 -3.56
N PRO A 14 10.86 -12.19 -4.13
CA PRO A 14 10.56 -11.29 -5.24
C PRO A 14 10.86 -9.82 -4.90
N GLY A 15 11.53 -9.13 -5.82
CA GLY A 15 11.94 -7.74 -5.61
C GLY A 15 13.32 -7.57 -4.96
N VAL A 16 14.01 -8.66 -4.61
CA VAL A 16 15.40 -8.63 -4.13
C VAL A 16 16.33 -9.13 -5.23
N GLY A 17 17.44 -8.44 -5.47
CA GLY A 17 18.38 -8.84 -6.51
C GLY A 17 19.68 -8.05 -6.50
N PRO A 18 20.66 -8.42 -7.36
CA PRO A 18 21.88 -7.64 -7.52
C PRO A 18 21.58 -6.19 -8.00
N PRO A 19 22.59 -5.29 -7.99
CA PRO A 19 22.46 -3.91 -8.46
C PRO A 19 21.66 -3.77 -9.78
N GLY A 20 20.54 -3.05 -9.73
CA GLY A 20 19.66 -2.79 -10.88
C GLY A 20 18.78 -3.97 -11.31
N LYS A 21 18.56 -4.95 -10.43
CA LYS A 21 17.72 -6.14 -10.68
C LYS A 21 16.64 -6.37 -9.63
N GLY A 22 16.36 -5.39 -8.77
CA GLY A 22 15.34 -5.48 -7.73
C GLY A 22 15.11 -4.13 -7.04
N LYS A 23 14.08 -4.09 -6.19
CA LYS A 23 13.77 -2.99 -5.28
C LYS A 23 14.80 -2.85 -4.16
N PHE A 24 15.35 -3.98 -3.69
CA PHE A 24 16.31 -4.05 -2.59
C PHE A 24 17.48 -4.96 -2.92
N SER A 25 18.66 -4.64 -2.39
CA SER A 25 19.84 -5.50 -2.46
C SER A 25 19.69 -6.70 -1.52
N PRO A 26 20.51 -7.76 -1.67
CA PRO A 26 20.57 -8.84 -0.70
C PRO A 26 21.00 -8.40 0.72
N SER A 27 21.58 -7.21 0.86
CA SER A 27 21.90 -6.60 2.16
C SER A 27 20.75 -5.76 2.75
N GLY A 28 19.61 -5.68 2.06
CA GLY A 28 18.44 -4.89 2.48
C GLY A 28 18.52 -3.41 2.16
N SER A 29 19.53 -2.97 1.41
CA SER A 29 19.63 -1.58 0.98
C SER A 29 18.67 -1.31 -0.17
N VAL A 30 17.99 -0.16 -0.14
CA VAL A 30 17.12 0.29 -1.24
C VAL A 30 17.95 0.47 -2.52
N GLN A 31 17.36 0.11 -3.67
CA GLN A 31 17.96 0.28 -4.98
C GLN A 31 17.09 1.19 -5.86
N SER A 32 17.74 1.83 -6.84
CA SER A 32 17.05 2.51 -7.94
C SER A 32 16.07 1.53 -8.61
N PHE A 33 14.81 1.90 -8.60
CA PHE A 33 13.67 1.18 -9.16
C PHE A 33 12.67 2.16 -9.79
N PRO A 34 13.07 2.96 -10.80
CA PRO A 34 12.28 4.11 -11.19
C PRO A 34 11.02 3.73 -11.98
N GLY A 35 9.93 4.45 -11.70
CA GLY A 35 8.62 4.27 -12.31
C GLY A 35 7.65 5.41 -12.05
N ASN A 36 6.40 5.21 -12.46
CA ASN A 36 5.27 6.09 -12.13
C ASN A 36 4.06 5.30 -11.65
N THR A 37 3.17 5.96 -10.91
CA THR A 37 2.04 5.30 -10.24
C THR A 37 0.95 6.31 -9.90
N ILE A 38 -0.25 5.81 -9.59
CA ILE A 38 -1.35 6.59 -9.02
C ILE A 38 -1.64 6.05 -7.63
N ILE A 39 -1.45 6.89 -6.62
CA ILE A 39 -1.51 6.51 -5.21
C ILE A 39 -2.37 7.49 -4.40
N CYS A 40 -2.69 7.10 -3.17
CA CYS A 40 -3.16 8.01 -2.13
C CYS A 40 -2.26 7.85 -0.91
N HIS A 41 -1.60 8.92 -0.49
CA HIS A 41 -0.76 8.90 0.71
C HIS A 41 -1.61 8.84 1.98
N LEU A 42 -1.09 8.17 3.01
CA LEU A 42 -1.61 8.30 4.36
C LEU A 42 -1.31 9.73 4.86
N PRO A 43 -2.30 10.46 5.42
CA PRO A 43 -2.05 11.81 5.95
C PRO A 43 -0.99 11.80 7.06
N PRO A 44 -0.36 12.96 7.34
CA PRO A 44 0.65 13.05 8.40
C PRO A 44 0.06 12.74 9.79
N PRO A 45 0.91 12.48 10.81
CA PRO A 45 0.47 12.16 12.17
C PRO A 45 -0.48 13.19 12.81
N SER A 46 -0.40 14.46 12.41
CA SER A 46 -1.28 15.53 12.87
C SER A 46 -2.73 15.39 12.39
N GLU A 47 -2.95 14.63 11.34
CA GLU A 47 -4.24 14.49 10.65
C GLU A 47 -4.74 13.03 10.62
N SER A 48 -3.85 12.05 10.81
CA SER A 48 -4.19 10.62 10.79
C SER A 48 -3.86 9.91 12.09
N ARG A 49 -4.89 9.26 12.66
CA ARG A 49 -4.73 8.36 13.83
C ARG A 49 -4.01 7.09 13.43
N TRP A 50 -4.25 6.57 12.22
CA TRP A 50 -3.52 5.44 11.68
C TRP A 50 -2.03 5.75 11.62
N HIS A 51 -1.61 6.90 11.09
CA HIS A 51 -0.19 7.23 10.97
C HIS A 51 0.52 7.15 12.32
N SER A 52 -0.07 7.74 13.37
CA SER A 52 0.48 7.65 14.72
C SER A 52 0.60 6.22 15.25
N ARG A 53 -0.34 5.32 14.90
CA ARG A 53 -0.28 3.90 15.27
C ARG A 53 0.74 3.13 14.42
N LEU A 54 0.81 3.42 13.13
CA LEU A 54 1.77 2.80 12.22
C LEU A 54 3.22 3.21 12.51
N LEU A 55 3.46 4.41 13.05
CA LEU A 55 4.77 4.79 13.59
C LEU A 55 5.19 3.88 14.75
N LYS A 56 4.26 3.55 15.65
CA LYS A 56 4.52 2.60 16.74
C LYS A 56 4.78 1.20 16.21
N LEU A 57 4.00 0.76 15.21
CA LEU A 57 4.22 -0.52 14.53
C LEU A 57 5.59 -0.57 13.85
N ASN A 58 5.97 0.48 13.12
CA ASN A 58 7.27 0.60 12.48
C ASN A 58 8.42 0.48 13.49
N ALA A 59 8.31 1.14 14.64
CA ALA A 59 9.29 1.02 15.72
C ALA A 59 9.36 -0.39 16.32
N ARG A 60 8.21 -1.07 16.49
CA ARG A 60 8.16 -2.46 16.96
C ARG A 60 8.80 -3.44 15.97
N LEU A 61 8.52 -3.27 14.68
CA LEU A 61 9.14 -4.07 13.62
C LEU A 61 10.65 -3.77 13.54
N SER A 62 11.06 -2.52 13.71
CA SER A 62 12.50 -2.17 13.76
C SER A 62 13.20 -2.89 14.92
N ALA A 63 12.60 -2.87 16.11
CA ALA A 63 13.15 -3.57 17.28
C ALA A 63 13.17 -5.11 17.12
N PHE A 64 12.29 -5.67 16.28
CA PHE A 64 12.30 -7.10 15.96
C PHE A 64 13.47 -7.51 15.06
N LEU A 65 14.07 -6.59 14.31
CA LEU A 65 15.25 -6.86 13.48
C LEU A 65 16.56 -6.85 14.28
N GLU A 66 16.58 -6.24 15.46
CA GLU A 66 17.78 -6.16 16.29
C GLU A 66 18.19 -7.57 16.78
N PRO A 67 19.41 -8.04 16.49
CA PRO A 67 19.86 -9.34 16.96
C PRO A 67 19.88 -9.36 18.50
N ASP A 68 19.43 -10.47 19.08
CA ASP A 68 19.58 -10.70 20.51
C ASP A 68 21.07 -10.83 20.84
N ALA A 69 21.66 -9.74 21.36
CA ALA A 69 23.07 -9.66 21.72
C ALA A 69 23.50 -10.78 22.69
N SER A 70 22.56 -11.41 23.42
CA SER A 70 22.86 -12.53 24.32
C SER A 70 23.02 -13.88 23.61
N LEU A 71 22.49 -14.04 22.39
CA LEU A 71 22.60 -15.28 21.61
C LEU A 71 23.86 -15.32 20.73
N GLU A 72 24.38 -14.16 20.30
CA GLU A 72 25.62 -14.09 19.52
C GLU A 72 26.84 -14.58 20.30
N GLU A 73 26.87 -14.35 21.62
CA GLU A 73 27.97 -14.78 22.51
C GLU A 73 28.05 -16.31 22.65
N SER A 74 26.93 -17.02 22.42
CA SER A 74 26.85 -18.48 22.47
C SER A 74 27.11 -19.18 21.14
N ALA A 75 26.88 -18.48 20.02
CA ALA A 75 27.04 -19.00 18.66
C ALA A 75 28.48 -18.88 18.12
N SER A 76 29.35 -18.10 18.78
CA SER A 76 30.76 -17.92 18.38
C SER A 76 31.65 -19.14 18.58
N ASN A 77 31.11 -20.27 19.08
CA ASN A 77 31.85 -21.52 19.32
C ASN A 77 31.66 -22.58 18.22
N PHE A 78 30.97 -22.29 17.12
CA PHE A 78 30.79 -23.21 15.99
C PHE A 78 31.34 -22.58 14.70
N ASP A 79 32.41 -23.16 14.16
CA ASP A 79 33.13 -22.74 12.94
C ASP A 79 32.35 -23.02 11.63
N ASP A 80 31.01 -23.01 11.68
CA ASP A 80 30.18 -23.27 10.50
C ASP A 80 29.79 -21.93 9.84
N PRO A 81 30.29 -21.63 8.63
CA PRO A 81 30.01 -20.35 7.98
C PRO A 81 28.52 -20.22 7.66
N LYS A 82 27.83 -19.30 8.36
CA LYS A 82 26.44 -18.94 8.05
C LYS A 82 26.31 -18.60 6.57
N SER A 83 25.33 -19.19 5.89
CA SER A 83 25.07 -18.89 4.48
C SER A 83 24.73 -17.40 4.29
N PRO A 84 24.94 -16.82 3.10
CA PRO A 84 24.57 -15.42 2.84
C PRO A 84 23.10 -15.09 3.15
N GLN A 85 22.19 -16.08 3.03
CA GLN A 85 20.78 -15.93 3.41
C GLN A 85 20.58 -15.87 4.93
N GLN A 86 21.44 -16.51 5.74
CA GLN A 86 21.37 -16.46 7.20
C GLN A 86 21.96 -15.16 7.79
N GLN A 87 22.74 -14.41 6.99
CA GLN A 87 23.32 -13.12 7.40
C GLN A 87 22.53 -11.91 6.88
N ALA A 88 21.64 -12.12 5.90
CA ALA A 88 20.78 -11.07 5.39
C ALA A 88 19.75 -10.63 6.44
N PRO A 89 19.41 -9.33 6.50
CA PRO A 89 18.30 -8.87 7.34
C PRO A 89 17.01 -9.57 6.91
N LEU A 90 16.05 -9.71 7.82
CA LEU A 90 14.80 -10.40 7.49
C LEU A 90 13.97 -9.61 6.46
N TYR A 91 13.77 -8.32 6.72
CA TYR A 91 13.04 -7.40 5.85
C TYR A 91 13.66 -5.99 5.88
N ALA A 92 13.35 -5.19 4.86
CA ALA A 92 13.63 -3.76 4.80
C ALA A 92 12.33 -2.97 5.05
N LEU A 93 12.32 -2.14 6.08
CA LEU A 93 11.19 -1.27 6.40
C LEU A 93 11.09 -0.11 5.41
N LEU A 94 9.87 0.22 5.02
CA LEU A 94 9.58 1.44 4.27
C LEU A 94 9.48 2.63 5.23
N PRO A 95 9.97 3.82 4.83
CA PRO A 95 9.80 5.04 5.60
C PRO A 95 8.32 5.34 5.86
N PRO A 96 7.91 5.74 7.07
CA PRO A 96 6.52 6.13 7.33
C PRO A 96 6.01 7.26 6.43
N SER A 97 6.91 8.13 5.94
CA SER A 97 6.59 9.17 4.96
C SER A 97 6.16 8.62 3.59
N SER A 98 6.50 7.37 3.27
CA SER A 98 6.17 6.71 2.01
C SER A 98 4.87 5.90 2.08
N TYR A 99 4.17 5.87 3.22
CA TYR A 99 2.95 5.08 3.39
C TYR A 99 1.82 5.58 2.49
N HIS A 100 1.34 4.70 1.63
CA HIS A 100 0.28 4.96 0.67
C HIS A 100 -0.51 3.69 0.38
N ILE A 101 -1.68 3.86 -0.23
CA ILE A 101 -2.36 2.82 -0.99
C ILE A 101 -2.12 3.08 -2.48
N THR A 102 -1.89 2.03 -3.24
CA THR A 102 -1.83 2.15 -4.70
C THR A 102 -3.21 1.96 -5.29
N LEU A 103 -3.67 2.96 -6.05
CA LEU A 103 -4.92 2.88 -6.78
C LEU A 103 -4.71 2.26 -8.15
N PHE A 104 -3.62 2.59 -8.83
CA PHE A 104 -3.31 2.08 -10.16
C PHE A 104 -1.79 2.11 -10.39
N GLU A 105 -1.22 0.97 -10.74
CA GLU A 105 0.21 0.86 -11.04
C GLU A 105 0.50 1.34 -12.47
N GLY A 106 1.48 2.23 -12.61
CA GLY A 106 1.95 2.70 -13.90
C GLY A 106 3.02 1.79 -14.49
N VAL A 107 4.04 2.40 -15.11
CA VAL A 107 5.18 1.67 -15.68
C VAL A 107 6.39 1.73 -14.77
N CYS A 108 7.19 0.66 -14.79
CA CYS A 108 8.46 0.57 -14.07
C CYS A 108 9.56 0.05 -14.99
N THR A 109 10.71 0.72 -14.98
CA THR A 109 11.88 0.42 -15.82
C THR A 109 12.46 -0.98 -15.61
N HIS A 110 12.22 -1.58 -14.45
CA HIS A 110 12.72 -2.91 -14.10
C HIS A 110 11.78 -4.05 -14.53
N VAL A 111 10.58 -3.72 -15.02
CA VAL A 111 9.62 -4.71 -15.52
C VAL A 111 9.73 -4.76 -17.03
N SER A 112 10.39 -5.78 -17.58
CA SER A 112 10.53 -5.94 -19.04
C SER A 112 9.37 -6.72 -19.69
N ASN A 113 8.39 -7.17 -18.91
CA ASN A 113 7.26 -7.93 -19.42
C ASN A 113 6.29 -7.00 -20.16
N PRO A 114 6.02 -7.21 -21.46
CA PRO A 114 5.13 -6.36 -22.25
C PRO A 114 3.71 -6.22 -21.69
N ALA A 115 3.22 -7.18 -20.90
CA ALA A 115 1.90 -7.10 -20.26
C ALA A 115 1.77 -5.97 -19.22
N TYR A 116 2.89 -5.38 -18.80
CA TYR A 116 2.94 -4.26 -17.85
C TYR A 116 3.24 -2.92 -18.53
N TRP A 117 3.18 -2.87 -19.86
CA TRP A 117 3.38 -1.67 -20.66
C TRP A 117 2.20 -1.45 -21.61
N PRO A 118 1.86 -0.18 -21.94
CA PRO A 118 0.90 0.07 -23.00
C PRO A 118 1.38 -0.51 -24.33
N PRO A 119 0.47 -1.03 -25.17
CA PRO A 119 0.85 -1.56 -26.47
C PRO A 119 1.44 -0.44 -27.33
N SER A 120 2.47 -0.73 -28.13
CA SER A 120 3.13 0.28 -28.96
C SER A 120 2.20 1.02 -29.93
N SER A 121 1.08 0.39 -30.32
CA SER A 121 0.03 1.01 -31.15
C SER A 121 -0.75 2.13 -30.45
N SER A 122 -0.77 2.15 -29.11
CA SER A 122 -1.39 3.19 -28.30
C SER A 122 -0.46 4.38 -28.01
N LEU A 123 0.83 4.24 -28.31
CA LEU A 123 1.84 5.23 -27.97
C LEU A 123 2.18 6.12 -29.17
N PRO A 124 2.36 7.43 -28.97
CA PRO A 124 2.81 8.32 -30.03
C PRO A 124 4.25 7.96 -30.43
N SER A 125 4.61 8.20 -31.69
CA SER A 125 5.97 7.93 -32.19
C SER A 125 7.07 8.64 -31.39
N SER A 126 6.75 9.75 -30.73
CA SER A 126 7.65 10.49 -29.85
C SER A 126 8.06 9.73 -28.58
N CYS A 127 7.32 8.67 -28.19
CA CYS A 127 7.71 7.80 -27.07
C CYS A 127 8.85 6.85 -27.44
N PHE A 128 9.15 6.69 -28.73
CA PHE A 128 10.24 5.84 -29.20
C PHE A 128 11.43 6.69 -29.64
N PRO A 129 12.67 6.28 -29.31
CA PRO A 129 13.85 6.94 -29.84
C PRO A 129 13.83 6.89 -31.37
N SER A 130 14.21 8.00 -32.01
CA SER A 130 14.36 8.04 -33.48
C SER A 130 15.41 7.03 -33.92
N SER A 131 15.20 6.35 -35.05
CA SER A 131 16.07 5.28 -35.58
C SER A 131 17.55 5.68 -35.77
N HIS A 132 17.87 6.98 -35.71
CA HIS A 132 19.24 7.52 -35.76
C HIS A 132 20.04 7.36 -34.46
N HIS A 133 19.42 6.98 -33.35
CA HIS A 133 20.07 6.79 -32.04
C HIS A 133 20.17 5.32 -31.60
N LEU A 134 19.77 4.37 -32.44
CA LEU A 134 19.97 2.95 -32.15
C LEU A 134 21.46 2.63 -32.32
N ASP A 135 22.07 2.08 -31.27
CA ASP A 135 23.44 1.59 -31.31
C ASP A 135 23.56 0.54 -32.44
N PRO A 136 24.38 0.77 -33.48
CA PRO A 136 24.49 -0.14 -34.63
C PRO A 136 25.02 -1.53 -34.25
N LEU A 137 25.51 -1.72 -33.02
CA LEU A 137 25.95 -3.00 -32.47
C LEU A 137 24.85 -3.75 -31.69
N ALA A 138 23.67 -3.15 -31.49
CA ALA A 138 22.57 -3.83 -30.82
C ALA A 138 22.00 -4.95 -31.71
N PRO A 139 21.87 -6.20 -31.21
CA PRO A 139 21.37 -7.32 -32.01
C PRO A 139 19.96 -7.03 -32.52
N SER A 140 19.74 -7.22 -33.82
CA SER A 140 18.51 -6.92 -34.58
C SER A 140 17.26 -7.69 -34.15
N SER A 141 17.38 -8.54 -33.12
CA SER A 141 16.33 -9.37 -32.54
C SER A 141 15.92 -8.94 -31.12
N SER A 142 16.42 -7.80 -30.62
CA SER A 142 15.96 -7.28 -29.33
C SER A 142 14.49 -6.85 -29.43
N PRO A 143 13.59 -7.36 -28.55
CA PRO A 143 12.22 -6.85 -28.49
C PRO A 143 12.29 -5.35 -28.26
N ALA A 144 11.42 -4.60 -28.95
CA ALA A 144 11.34 -3.15 -28.86
C ALA A 144 11.53 -2.71 -27.39
N PHE A 145 12.66 -2.07 -27.10
CA PHE A 145 12.96 -1.59 -25.76
C PHE A 145 11.76 -0.74 -25.31
N PRO A 146 11.25 -0.93 -24.08
CA PRO A 146 10.15 -0.12 -23.63
C PRO A 146 10.55 1.37 -23.71
N PRO A 147 9.60 2.26 -24.04
CA PRO A 147 9.84 3.70 -24.08
C PRO A 147 10.56 4.21 -22.83
N PRO A 148 11.45 5.21 -22.95
CA PRO A 148 12.06 5.87 -21.80
C PRO A 148 11.02 6.36 -20.80
N LEU A 149 11.26 6.11 -19.50
CA LEU A 149 10.33 6.47 -18.43
C LEU A 149 9.91 7.97 -18.43
N PRO A 150 10.81 8.95 -18.71
CA PRO A 150 10.38 10.35 -18.78
C PRO A 150 9.34 10.62 -19.88
N LEU A 151 9.46 9.93 -21.03
CA LEU A 151 8.51 10.06 -22.13
C LEU A 151 7.17 9.41 -21.76
N MET A 152 7.20 8.24 -21.11
CA MET A 152 5.98 7.61 -20.60
C MET A 152 5.28 8.46 -19.55
N THR A 153 6.04 9.03 -18.61
CA THR A 153 5.50 9.88 -17.55
C THR A 153 4.87 11.15 -18.14
N SER A 154 5.53 11.77 -19.14
CA SER A 154 4.96 12.90 -19.87
C SER A 154 3.70 12.51 -20.65
N HIS A 155 3.69 11.34 -21.29
CA HIS A 155 2.55 10.85 -22.05
C HIS A 155 1.34 10.60 -21.14
N PHE A 156 1.53 9.86 -20.04
CA PHE A 156 0.50 9.60 -19.04
C PHE A 156 0.00 10.89 -18.41
N SER A 157 0.89 11.82 -18.07
CA SER A 157 0.48 13.14 -17.57
C SER A 157 -0.42 13.88 -18.55
N SER A 158 -0.09 13.87 -19.84
CA SER A 158 -0.92 14.52 -20.86
C SER A 158 -2.30 13.88 -20.99
N LEU A 159 -2.38 12.55 -20.93
CA LEU A 159 -3.66 11.82 -21.02
C LEU A 159 -4.54 12.11 -19.80
N LEU A 160 -3.99 11.97 -18.60
CA LEU A 160 -4.71 12.19 -17.34
C LEU A 160 -5.21 13.64 -17.22
N ARG A 161 -4.42 14.63 -17.66
CA ARG A 161 -4.85 16.05 -17.66
C ARG A 161 -5.92 16.35 -18.71
N ARG A 162 -5.83 15.71 -19.88
CA ARG A 162 -6.86 15.86 -20.92
C ARG A 162 -8.21 15.34 -20.44
N ASP A 163 -8.20 14.23 -19.70
CA ASP A 163 -9.38 13.57 -19.16
C ASP A 163 -9.68 13.98 -17.70
N ALA A 164 -9.07 15.07 -17.20
CA ALA A 164 -9.22 15.55 -15.82
C ALA A 164 -10.69 15.81 -15.44
N ALA A 165 -11.52 16.32 -16.37
CA ALA A 165 -12.94 16.52 -16.12
C ALA A 165 -13.72 15.20 -15.88
N ALA A 166 -13.32 14.10 -16.54
CA ALA A 166 -13.91 12.78 -16.35
C ALA A 166 -13.42 12.11 -15.04
N LEU A 167 -12.23 12.48 -14.59
CA LEU A 167 -11.67 12.10 -13.28
C LEU A 167 -12.15 13.00 -12.13
N GLY A 168 -12.69 14.19 -12.44
CA GLY A 168 -13.21 15.18 -11.49
C GLY A 168 -14.27 14.64 -10.51
N PRO A 169 -15.16 13.70 -10.87
CA PRO A 169 -16.09 13.07 -9.92
C PRO A 169 -15.41 12.24 -8.81
N LEU A 170 -14.14 11.88 -8.96
CA LEU A 170 -13.33 11.37 -7.84
C LEU A 170 -13.16 12.41 -6.73
N ALA A 171 -13.37 13.69 -7.04
CA ALA A 171 -13.42 14.79 -6.09
C ALA A 171 -14.79 14.94 -5.37
N LEU A 172 -15.73 13.99 -5.55
CA LEU A 172 -17.02 13.99 -4.85
C LEU A 172 -17.18 12.80 -3.89
N LEU A 173 -16.20 11.89 -3.83
CA LEU A 173 -16.19 10.67 -3.01
C LEU A 173 -16.22 10.89 -1.49
N SER A 174 -16.31 12.14 -1.01
CA SER A 174 -16.13 12.49 0.41
C SER A 174 -17.23 13.36 1.02
N SER A 175 -18.39 13.57 0.36
CA SER A 175 -19.46 14.40 0.96
C SER A 175 -20.65 13.57 1.45
N PRO A 176 -20.98 13.56 2.76
CA PRO A 176 -22.33 13.22 3.19
C PRO A 176 -23.32 14.26 2.59
N PRO A 177 -24.60 13.91 2.38
CA PRO A 177 -25.58 14.84 1.83
C PRO A 177 -25.66 16.08 2.71
N ARG A 178 -25.25 17.24 2.18
CA ARG A 178 -25.45 18.54 2.84
C ARG A 178 -26.94 18.68 3.13
N LYS A 179 -27.32 18.77 4.40
CA LYS A 179 -28.61 19.34 4.78
C LYS A 179 -28.62 20.78 4.23
N ASN A 180 -29.60 21.08 3.38
CA ASN A 180 -29.83 22.41 2.84
C ASN A 180 -30.07 23.41 3.97
N ASN A 181 -29.01 24.04 4.47
CA ASN A 181 -29.11 25.33 5.13
C ASN A 181 -28.48 26.36 4.21
N SER A 182 -29.36 27.18 3.63
CA SER A 182 -29.01 28.37 2.90
C SER A 182 -28.19 29.29 3.81
N GLU A 183 -26.91 29.48 3.53
CA GLU A 183 -26.25 30.77 3.66
C GLU A 183 -24.90 30.76 2.93
N ASN A 184 -24.79 31.71 2.01
CA ASN A 184 -23.69 31.91 1.09
C ASN A 184 -22.62 32.77 1.76
N LYS A 185 -21.36 32.32 1.83
CA LYS A 185 -20.19 33.21 1.77
C LYS A 185 -19.04 32.52 1.02
N GLY A 186 -18.59 33.20 -0.03
CA GLY A 186 -17.46 32.80 -0.85
C GLY A 186 -16.19 32.61 -0.02
N GLY A 187 -15.73 31.38 0.02
CA GLY A 187 -14.37 30.97 0.30
C GLY A 187 -14.11 29.78 -0.60
N SER A 188 -13.09 29.86 -1.44
CA SER A 188 -12.58 28.71 -2.19
C SER A 188 -11.95 27.76 -1.16
N SER A 189 -12.77 26.94 -0.50
CA SER A 189 -12.26 25.81 0.27
C SER A 189 -12.01 24.69 -0.73
N ASN A 190 -10.73 24.44 -1.01
CA ASN A 190 -10.27 23.19 -1.61
C ASN A 190 -10.92 22.04 -0.81
N ASN A 191 -11.98 21.45 -1.34
CA ASN A 191 -12.57 20.25 -0.77
C ASN A 191 -11.57 19.12 -1.03
N ALA A 192 -10.64 18.92 -0.09
CA ALA A 192 -9.67 17.86 -0.15
C ALA A 192 -10.43 16.54 -0.08
N VAL A 193 -10.43 15.79 -1.17
CA VAL A 193 -11.20 14.56 -1.26
C VAL A 193 -10.36 13.43 -0.75
N ALA A 194 -10.77 12.92 0.39
CA ALA A 194 -10.12 11.81 1.02
C ALA A 194 -10.87 10.50 0.72
N ILE A 195 -10.12 9.41 0.57
CA ILE A 195 -10.68 8.08 0.36
C ILE A 195 -10.83 7.40 1.71
N PRO A 196 -12.06 7.11 2.18
CA PRO A 196 -12.28 6.38 3.42
C PRO A 196 -11.86 4.93 3.23
N MET A 197 -10.91 4.47 4.03
CA MET A 197 -10.41 3.10 4.05
C MET A 197 -10.50 2.53 5.46
N ARG A 198 -10.70 1.22 5.57
CA ARG A 198 -10.61 0.44 6.81
C ARG A 198 -9.53 -0.62 6.67
N ILE A 199 -8.80 -0.91 7.75
CA ILE A 199 -7.92 -2.10 7.77
C ILE A 199 -8.78 -3.32 8.03
N ILE A 200 -8.62 -4.34 7.19
CA ILE A 200 -9.35 -5.60 7.33
C ILE A 200 -8.49 -6.63 8.06
N SER A 201 -7.25 -6.80 7.62
CA SER A 201 -6.37 -7.87 8.13
C SER A 201 -4.89 -7.54 7.91
N PRO A 202 -3.99 -8.23 8.64
CA PRO A 202 -2.60 -8.35 8.22
C PRO A 202 -2.52 -8.94 6.82
N SER A 203 -1.47 -8.60 6.09
CA SER A 203 -1.11 -9.21 4.81
C SER A 203 0.38 -9.46 4.80
N VAL A 204 0.79 -10.63 5.27
CA VAL A 204 2.18 -11.06 5.24
C VAL A 204 2.29 -12.06 4.10
N SER A 205 2.76 -11.57 2.95
CA SER A 205 2.99 -12.41 1.78
C SER A 205 4.44 -12.89 1.75
N ASP A 206 4.76 -13.66 0.73
CA ASP A 206 6.14 -14.06 0.39
C ASP A 206 7.01 -12.89 -0.12
N VAL A 207 6.41 -11.72 -0.35
CA VAL A 207 7.07 -10.53 -0.91
C VAL A 207 7.21 -9.45 0.14
N CYS A 208 6.13 -9.14 0.86
CA CYS A 208 6.06 -7.97 1.71
C CYS A 208 5.21 -8.18 2.95
N ILE A 209 5.51 -7.34 3.94
CA ILE A 209 4.69 -7.10 5.11
C ILE A 209 3.77 -5.92 4.78
N ALA A 210 2.47 -6.13 4.83
CA ALA A 210 1.47 -5.15 4.45
C ALA A 210 0.20 -5.25 5.32
N LEU A 211 -0.70 -4.30 5.11
CA LEU A 211 -2.06 -4.27 5.67
C LEU A 211 -3.04 -4.36 4.51
N HIS A 212 -3.97 -5.31 4.54
CA HIS A 212 -5.11 -5.28 3.63
C HIS A 212 -6.10 -4.20 4.06
N VAL A 213 -6.52 -3.40 3.10
CA VAL A 213 -7.47 -2.31 3.33
C VAL A 213 -8.64 -2.46 2.36
N SER A 214 -9.85 -2.16 2.82
CA SER A 214 -11.03 -2.03 1.94
C SER A 214 -11.58 -0.61 2.05
N PRO A 215 -12.16 -0.05 0.98
CA PRO A 215 -12.87 1.19 1.06
C PRO A 215 -14.07 1.09 2.00
N SER A 216 -14.45 2.22 2.61
CA SER A 216 -15.60 2.32 3.51
C SER A 216 -16.56 3.40 3.02
N PHE A 217 -16.98 3.31 1.76
CA PHE A 217 -17.94 4.26 1.20
C PHE A 217 -19.35 4.01 1.73
N PRO A 218 -20.18 5.06 1.93
CA PRO A 218 -21.58 4.85 2.26
C PRO A 218 -22.32 4.15 1.09
N PRO A 219 -23.37 3.36 1.36
CA PRO A 219 -24.03 2.50 0.36
C PRO A 219 -24.53 3.19 -0.92
N ASN A 220 -24.72 4.51 -0.89
CA ASN A 220 -25.19 5.33 -2.02
C ASN A 220 -24.09 6.21 -2.65
N ALA A 221 -22.82 6.02 -2.29
CA ALA A 221 -21.70 6.70 -2.92
C ALA A 221 -21.42 6.11 -4.30
N GLY A 222 -22.27 6.41 -5.27
CA GLY A 222 -22.03 6.06 -6.66
C GLY A 222 -20.94 6.94 -7.26
N LEU A 223 -19.91 6.32 -7.86
CA LEU A 223 -19.01 7.03 -8.76
C LEU A 223 -19.65 7.19 -10.14
N HIS A 224 -20.07 8.40 -10.46
CA HIS A 224 -20.36 8.80 -11.83
C HIS A 224 -19.09 9.29 -12.51
N LEU A 225 -18.30 8.37 -13.08
CA LEU A 225 -17.24 8.73 -14.01
C LEU A 225 -17.86 9.05 -15.38
N GLY A 226 -17.33 10.06 -16.08
CA GLY A 226 -17.76 10.38 -17.43
C GLY A 226 -17.49 9.23 -18.42
N PRO A 227 -18.17 9.19 -19.58
CA PRO A 227 -17.96 8.15 -20.58
C PRO A 227 -16.49 8.13 -21.05
N ASN A 228 -15.91 6.94 -21.13
CA ASN A 228 -14.54 6.74 -21.60
C ASN A 228 -14.46 7.06 -23.09
N ARG A 229 -13.78 8.14 -23.50
CA ARG A 229 -13.70 8.57 -24.91
C ARG A 229 -12.75 7.71 -25.77
N GLY A 230 -12.33 6.53 -25.27
CA GLY A 230 -11.23 5.73 -25.81
C GLY A 230 -11.57 4.32 -26.28
N GLY A 231 -12.84 3.92 -26.37
CA GLY A 231 -13.22 2.62 -26.90
C GLY A 231 -14.54 2.69 -27.66
N ASP A 232 -14.49 2.41 -28.96
CA ASP A 232 -15.66 1.91 -29.69
C ASP A 232 -15.92 0.49 -29.19
N GLY A 233 -17.10 0.25 -28.61
CA GLY A 233 -17.51 -1.08 -28.17
C GLY A 233 -18.49 -1.01 -27.00
N ASP A 234 -19.77 -0.97 -27.36
CA ASP A 234 -20.93 -1.49 -26.63
C ASP A 234 -21.21 -0.91 -25.23
N GLU A 235 -22.24 -0.04 -25.19
CA GLU A 235 -23.08 0.14 -24.01
C GLU A 235 -23.92 -1.14 -23.83
N ASP A 236 -23.25 -2.24 -23.47
CA ASP A 236 -23.97 -3.37 -22.91
C ASP A 236 -24.28 -3.00 -21.46
N GLU A 237 -25.57 -2.72 -21.21
CA GLU A 237 -26.20 -2.93 -19.92
C GLU A 237 -26.16 -4.44 -19.62
N ASP A 238 -24.96 -4.99 -19.46
CA ASP A 238 -24.79 -6.32 -18.93
C ASP A 238 -25.10 -6.22 -17.44
N GLU A 239 -26.35 -6.57 -17.12
CA GLU A 239 -26.71 -7.24 -15.87
C GLU A 239 -25.91 -8.56 -15.79
N ASP A 240 -24.58 -8.47 -15.72
CA ASP A 240 -23.74 -9.57 -15.30
C ASP A 240 -24.03 -9.76 -13.81
N GLU A 241 -24.98 -10.64 -13.51
CA GLU A 241 -25.08 -11.38 -12.26
C GLU A 241 -23.85 -12.29 -12.08
N ASP A 242 -22.65 -11.79 -12.37
CA ASP A 242 -21.43 -12.37 -11.88
C ASP A 242 -21.48 -12.20 -10.36
N GLU A 243 -21.59 -13.32 -9.66
CA GLU A 243 -21.37 -13.46 -8.22
C GLU A 243 -19.93 -13.01 -7.93
N HIS A 244 -19.71 -11.70 -7.94
CA HIS A 244 -18.41 -11.09 -7.73
C HIS A 244 -18.09 -11.23 -6.24
N ASP A 245 -17.09 -12.06 -5.93
CA ASP A 245 -16.52 -12.33 -4.61
C ASP A 245 -15.81 -11.11 -3.98
N TYR A 246 -16.16 -9.88 -4.38
CA TYR A 246 -15.55 -8.66 -3.88
C TYR A 246 -16.54 -7.88 -3.00
N ASP A 247 -15.98 -7.19 -2.01
CA ASP A 247 -16.73 -6.28 -1.15
C ASP A 247 -17.42 -5.20 -2.02
N PRO A 248 -18.75 -5.04 -1.96
CA PRO A 248 -19.47 -4.01 -2.71
C PRO A 248 -18.93 -2.59 -2.45
N ALA A 249 -18.30 -2.36 -1.30
CA ALA A 249 -17.63 -1.09 -1.00
C ALA A 249 -16.43 -0.81 -1.91
N GLU A 250 -15.84 -1.82 -2.57
CA GLU A 250 -14.74 -1.63 -3.53
C GLU A 250 -15.20 -1.13 -4.91
N ALA A 251 -16.48 -1.28 -5.27
CA ALA A 251 -16.98 -0.98 -6.61
C ALA A 251 -16.57 0.42 -7.12
N PRO A 252 -16.58 1.50 -6.31
CA PRO A 252 -16.05 2.79 -6.72
C PRO A 252 -14.58 2.73 -7.17
N LEU A 253 -13.68 2.19 -6.35
CA LEU A 253 -12.26 2.14 -6.71
C LEU A 253 -11.99 1.19 -7.88
N ARG A 254 -12.78 0.11 -8.03
CA ARG A 254 -12.73 -0.77 -9.22
C ARG A 254 -13.10 -0.01 -10.49
N LYS A 255 -14.19 0.76 -10.45
CA LYS A 255 -14.62 1.59 -11.58
C LYS A 255 -13.56 2.64 -11.94
N LEU A 256 -12.93 3.27 -10.95
CA LEU A 256 -11.80 4.16 -11.16
C LEU A 256 -10.65 3.44 -11.86
N ARG A 257 -10.25 2.26 -11.38
CA ARG A 257 -9.17 1.47 -11.99
C ARG A 257 -9.47 1.13 -13.44
N ASN A 258 -10.70 0.73 -13.76
CA ASN A 258 -11.12 0.45 -15.14
C ASN A 258 -11.03 1.70 -16.02
N HIS A 259 -11.44 2.85 -15.50
CA HIS A 259 -11.36 4.11 -16.24
C HIS A 259 -9.90 4.55 -16.48
N LEU A 260 -9.04 4.46 -15.46
CA LEU A 260 -7.60 4.72 -15.60
C LEU A 260 -6.94 3.76 -16.60
N SER A 261 -7.35 2.49 -16.59
CA SER A 261 -6.89 1.49 -17.56
C SER A 261 -7.21 1.92 -18.99
N GLY A 262 -8.43 2.42 -19.22
CA GLY A 262 -8.87 2.97 -20.51
C GLY A 262 -8.08 4.20 -20.94
N ILE A 263 -7.91 5.18 -20.04
CA ILE A 263 -7.15 6.41 -20.33
C ILE A 263 -5.70 6.07 -20.69
N LEU A 264 -5.04 5.23 -19.90
CA LEU A 264 -3.62 4.93 -20.01
C LEU A 264 -3.30 3.81 -21.02
N SER A 265 -4.32 3.16 -21.58
CA SER A 265 -4.18 1.96 -22.41
C SER A 265 -3.29 0.89 -21.75
N LEU A 266 -3.42 0.75 -20.43
CA LEU A 266 -2.60 -0.13 -19.61
C LEU A 266 -3.52 -1.01 -18.76
N ARG A 267 -3.35 -2.33 -18.80
CA ARG A 267 -4.11 -3.26 -17.95
C ARG A 267 -3.19 -4.40 -17.53
N GLN A 268 -2.71 -4.32 -16.30
CA GLN A 268 -1.75 -5.28 -15.79
C GLN A 268 -2.40 -6.65 -15.49
N PRO A 269 -1.62 -7.75 -15.54
CA PRO A 269 -2.08 -9.04 -15.03
C PRO A 269 -2.59 -8.92 -13.59
N GLY A 270 -3.82 -9.37 -13.34
CA GLY A 270 -4.45 -9.27 -12.02
C GLY A 270 -5.25 -7.98 -11.77
N HIS A 271 -5.50 -7.16 -12.80
CA HIS A 271 -6.32 -5.94 -12.69
C HIS A 271 -7.63 -6.14 -11.91
N GLU A 272 -8.37 -7.20 -12.24
CA GLU A 272 -9.65 -7.57 -11.58
C GLU A 272 -9.46 -8.03 -10.14
N LYS A 273 -8.38 -8.76 -9.86
CA LYS A 273 -8.10 -9.43 -8.58
C LYS A 273 -7.24 -8.60 -7.63
N TYR A 274 -6.97 -7.34 -7.98
CA TYR A 274 -6.03 -6.50 -7.25
C TYR A 274 -6.50 -6.26 -5.82
N ALA A 275 -5.74 -6.68 -4.81
CA ALA A 275 -6.07 -6.39 -3.41
C ALA A 275 -5.46 -5.04 -2.98
N PHE A 276 -6.30 -4.12 -2.49
CA PHE A 276 -5.81 -2.86 -1.95
C PHE A 276 -5.03 -3.11 -0.65
N HIS A 277 -3.83 -2.56 -0.58
CA HIS A 277 -2.94 -2.76 0.55
C HIS A 277 -2.07 -1.53 0.81
N LEU A 278 -1.58 -1.44 2.05
CA LEU A 278 -0.54 -0.50 2.47
C LEU A 278 0.70 -1.33 2.83
N SER A 279 1.78 -1.19 2.07
CA SER A 279 3.04 -1.88 2.32
C SER A 279 3.81 -1.22 3.48
N LEU A 280 4.34 -2.03 4.38
CA LEU A 280 5.15 -1.60 5.53
C LEU A 280 6.63 -1.98 5.38
N ALA A 281 6.90 -3.14 4.79
CA ALA A 281 8.26 -3.67 4.59
C ALA A 281 8.31 -4.68 3.44
N TYR A 282 9.49 -4.94 2.90
CA TYR A 282 9.74 -6.02 1.94
C TYR A 282 10.70 -7.05 2.52
N PHE A 283 10.41 -8.34 2.33
CA PHE A 283 11.31 -9.41 2.76
C PHE A 283 12.61 -9.38 1.94
N ILE A 284 13.75 -9.47 2.62
CA ILE A 284 15.08 -9.54 2.00
C ILE A 284 15.57 -10.99 1.93
N ARG A 285 15.14 -11.81 2.90
CA ARG A 285 15.22 -13.27 2.86
C ARG A 285 13.87 -13.86 3.20
N TRP A 286 13.70 -15.14 2.86
CA TRP A 286 12.51 -15.89 3.23
C TRP A 286 12.38 -15.98 4.76
N PRO A 287 11.22 -15.60 5.36
CA PRO A 287 10.98 -15.78 6.78
C PRO A 287 10.84 -17.26 7.13
N THR A 288 11.26 -17.66 8.33
CA THR A 288 10.78 -18.93 8.91
C THR A 288 9.30 -18.82 9.28
N ASN A 289 8.65 -19.96 9.58
CA ASN A 289 7.26 -19.94 10.04
C ASN A 289 7.13 -19.17 11.35
N GLU A 290 8.07 -19.33 12.29
CA GLU A 290 8.06 -18.65 13.58
C GLU A 290 8.25 -17.13 13.40
N GLU A 291 9.14 -16.71 12.51
CA GLU A 291 9.32 -15.29 12.18
C GLU A 291 8.06 -14.69 11.55
N ARG A 292 7.42 -15.42 10.63
CA ARG A 292 6.16 -15.01 10.02
C ARG A 292 5.05 -14.87 11.05
N GLU A 293 4.85 -15.87 11.90
CA GLU A 293 3.83 -15.84 12.97
C GLU A 293 4.07 -14.68 13.95
N ALA A 294 5.33 -14.42 14.33
CA ALA A 294 5.68 -13.30 15.19
C ALA A 294 5.36 -11.94 14.55
N ILE A 295 5.70 -11.78 13.26
CA ILE A 295 5.37 -10.57 12.48
C ILE A 295 3.85 -10.38 12.39
N GLU A 296 3.11 -11.44 12.03
CA GLU A 296 1.65 -11.41 11.94
C GLU A 296 1.02 -11.02 13.27
N PHE A 297 1.52 -11.55 14.38
CA PHE A 297 1.06 -11.19 15.72
C PHE A 297 1.29 -9.69 16.04
N ILE A 298 2.50 -9.17 15.78
CA ILE A 298 2.84 -7.76 16.00
C ILE A 298 1.90 -6.84 15.19
N ILE A 299 1.60 -7.21 13.95
CA ILE A 299 0.70 -6.45 13.07
C ILE A 299 -0.73 -6.54 13.57
N GLN A 300 -1.22 -7.73 13.92
CA GLN A 300 -2.58 -7.95 14.38
C GLN A 300 -2.88 -7.12 15.64
N GLU A 301 -1.95 -7.04 16.60
CA GLU A 301 -2.12 -6.17 17.78
C GLU A 301 -2.26 -4.69 17.41
N CYS A 302 -1.54 -4.23 16.39
CA CYS A 302 -1.68 -2.86 15.90
C CYS A 302 -3.07 -2.64 15.26
N ILE A 303 -3.54 -3.60 14.48
CA ILE A 303 -4.87 -3.56 13.84
C ILE A 303 -5.97 -3.55 14.90
N ASP A 304 -5.89 -4.41 15.91
CA ASP A 304 -6.84 -4.45 17.02
C ASP A 304 -6.87 -3.09 17.74
N GLY A 305 -5.71 -2.47 17.94
CA GLY A 305 -5.61 -1.12 18.50
C GLY A 305 -6.18 -0.01 17.62
N ILE A 306 -6.13 -0.16 16.29
CA ILE A 306 -6.75 0.78 15.34
C ILE A 306 -8.27 0.62 15.33
N ASN A 307 -8.76 -0.62 15.36
CA ASN A 307 -10.18 -0.95 15.31
C ASN A 307 -10.89 -0.80 16.66
N GLY A 308 -10.17 -0.44 17.73
CA GLY A 308 -10.74 -0.31 19.08
C GLY A 308 -10.99 -1.65 19.79
N ASN A 309 -10.47 -2.74 19.25
CA ASN A 309 -10.57 -4.10 19.78
C ASN A 309 -9.36 -4.50 20.65
N ALA A 310 -8.46 -3.56 20.96
CA ALA A 310 -7.29 -3.85 21.77
C ALA A 310 -7.68 -4.48 23.12
N LYS A 311 -7.06 -5.63 23.42
CA LYS A 311 -7.09 -6.16 24.79
C LYS A 311 -6.47 -5.11 25.72
N PRO A 312 -7.00 -4.94 26.95
CA PRO A 312 -6.37 -4.06 27.93
C PRO A 312 -4.91 -4.46 28.08
N GLU A 313 -3.99 -3.49 27.99
CA GLU A 313 -2.54 -3.72 28.04
C GLU A 313 -2.21 -4.63 29.22
N SER A 314 -1.91 -5.90 28.96
CA SER A 314 -1.23 -6.74 29.94
C SER A 314 0.20 -6.25 30.00
N ASN A 315 0.50 -5.53 31.07
CA ASN A 315 1.81 -5.00 31.42
C ASN A 315 2.94 -5.93 30.94
N PRO A 316 3.92 -5.47 30.13
CA PRO A 316 5.06 -6.28 29.76
C PRO A 316 6.01 -6.36 30.96
N GLY A 317 5.70 -7.25 31.90
CA GLY A 317 6.42 -7.42 33.14
C GLY A 317 6.38 -8.86 33.63
N GLY A 318 7.38 -9.64 33.22
CA GLY A 318 7.93 -10.75 34.01
C GLY A 318 7.16 -12.07 33.98
N GLY A 319 7.34 -12.84 32.90
CA GLY A 319 7.09 -14.28 32.90
C GLY A 319 8.40 -15.08 32.99
N ARG A 320 9.03 -15.13 34.17
CA ARG A 320 10.01 -16.19 34.49
C ARG A 320 9.67 -16.76 35.86
N MET A 321 9.43 -18.08 35.88
CA MET A 321 9.17 -18.87 37.08
C MET A 321 10.32 -18.76 38.09
N GLY A 322 9.99 -18.71 39.39
CA GLY A 322 10.82 -19.30 40.43
C GLY A 322 11.08 -18.49 41.70
N VAL A 323 10.32 -18.86 42.73
CA VAL A 323 10.67 -19.03 44.15
C VAL A 323 10.79 -17.85 45.13
N ASP A 324 10.20 -18.16 46.29
CA ASP A 324 10.37 -17.69 47.66
C ASP A 324 9.58 -16.48 48.16
N GLY A 325 8.75 -16.81 49.17
CA GLY A 325 7.76 -15.94 49.76
C GLY A 325 8.31 -15.00 50.82
N PHE A 326 7.50 -14.00 51.12
CA PHE A 326 7.51 -13.32 52.39
C PHE A 326 6.13 -12.74 52.67
N VAL A 327 5.66 -12.98 53.89
CA VAL A 327 4.37 -12.56 54.44
C VAL A 327 4.57 -11.17 55.05
N ASP A 328 3.71 -10.19 54.74
CA ASP A 328 3.18 -9.32 55.80
C ASP A 328 1.86 -8.64 55.41
N SER A 329 1.15 -8.35 56.49
CA SER A 329 -0.24 -8.01 56.72
C SER A 329 -0.48 -6.49 56.76
N GLY A 330 -1.73 -6.05 56.55
CA GLY A 330 -2.13 -4.67 56.89
C GLY A 330 -3.44 -4.20 56.25
N ALA A 331 -4.50 -4.15 57.05
CA ALA A 331 -5.86 -3.76 56.71
C ALA A 331 -6.11 -2.23 56.68
N ALA A 332 -7.14 -1.77 55.94
CA ALA A 332 -8.23 -0.85 56.37
C ALA A 332 -9.00 -0.28 55.13
N VAL A 333 -10.30 -0.59 54.94
CA VAL A 333 -11.53 0.19 55.25
C VAL A 333 -11.73 1.51 54.45
N GLY A 334 -12.88 1.60 53.73
CA GLY A 334 -13.31 2.69 52.81
C GLY A 334 -13.78 4.02 53.45
N PRO A 335 -14.56 4.90 52.75
CA PRO A 335 -15.91 4.59 52.27
C PRO A 335 -16.40 5.29 50.96
N LYS A 336 -17.66 4.98 50.61
CA LYS A 336 -18.52 5.39 49.48
C LYS A 336 -18.88 6.90 49.42
N GLY A 337 -19.15 7.39 48.20
CA GLY A 337 -20.08 8.50 47.88
C GLY A 337 -20.47 8.41 46.38
N LYS A 338 -21.70 8.01 46.03
CA LYS A 338 -22.89 8.81 45.62
C LYS A 338 -22.68 9.68 44.36
N GLY A 339 -23.59 9.51 43.40
CA GLY A 339 -23.49 10.00 42.04
C GLY A 339 -24.27 11.28 41.73
N GLU A 340 -24.15 11.71 40.48
CA GLU A 340 -24.90 12.73 39.73
C GLU A 340 -24.38 12.59 38.28
N GLU A 341 -25.13 12.15 37.28
CA GLU A 341 -26.29 12.69 36.57
C GLU A 341 -25.88 13.05 35.13
N ALA A 342 -26.77 12.75 34.20
CA ALA A 342 -26.51 12.56 32.79
C ALA A 342 -26.31 13.89 32.02
N GLY A 343 -25.18 14.00 31.33
CA GLY A 343 -25.01 14.92 30.19
C GLY A 343 -25.08 14.14 28.89
N LYS A 344 -26.27 14.10 28.26
CA LYS A 344 -26.42 13.67 26.86
C LYS A 344 -25.76 14.71 25.95
N ASN A 345 -24.47 14.53 25.66
CA ASN A 345 -23.90 15.03 24.42
C ASN A 345 -24.04 13.90 23.41
N GLY A 346 -24.72 14.18 22.29
CA GLY A 346 -24.77 13.26 21.17
C GLY A 346 -23.36 13.12 20.61
N ASP A 347 -22.68 12.04 21.01
CA ASP A 347 -21.47 11.59 20.35
C ASP A 347 -21.83 11.28 18.91
N GLU A 348 -21.32 12.12 18.02
CA GLU A 348 -21.04 11.77 16.64
C GLU A 348 -20.25 10.46 16.68
N VAL A 349 -20.89 9.36 16.30
CA VAL A 349 -20.26 8.04 16.21
C VAL A 349 -19.17 8.16 15.15
N THR A 350 -17.96 8.52 15.54
CA THR A 350 -16.79 8.36 14.68
C THR A 350 -16.68 6.87 14.41
N GLU A 351 -16.96 6.46 13.19
CA GLU A 351 -16.89 5.07 12.75
C GLU A 351 -15.47 4.54 13.05
N THR A 352 -15.36 3.75 14.12
CA THR A 352 -14.07 3.32 14.67
C THR A 352 -13.35 2.47 13.63
N GLY A 353 -12.09 2.81 13.32
CA GLY A 353 -11.26 2.02 12.40
C GLY A 353 -11.27 2.47 10.94
N VAL A 354 -11.98 3.55 10.57
CA VAL A 354 -11.90 4.18 9.25
C VAL A 354 -10.90 5.34 9.26
N GLU A 355 -10.07 5.44 8.23
CA GLU A 355 -9.14 6.56 7.99
C GLU A 355 -9.28 7.10 6.57
N HIS A 356 -9.03 8.39 6.43
CA HIS A 356 -9.22 9.13 5.21
C HIS A 356 -7.86 9.35 4.52
N PHE A 357 -7.55 8.56 3.49
CA PHE A 357 -6.34 8.73 2.69
C PHE A 357 -6.40 10.01 1.86
N GLY A 358 -5.25 10.59 1.54
CA GLY A 358 -5.16 11.80 0.73
C GLY A 358 -5.79 11.64 -0.66
N ARG A 359 -5.88 12.76 -1.39
CA ARG A 359 -6.40 12.78 -2.77
C ARG A 359 -5.58 11.85 -3.67
N PRO A 360 -6.21 11.17 -4.66
CA PRO A 360 -5.50 10.48 -5.72
C PRO A 360 -4.51 11.40 -6.42
N GLU A 361 -3.28 10.94 -6.56
CA GLU A 361 -2.19 11.70 -7.17
C GLU A 361 -1.38 10.83 -8.12
N PHE A 362 -0.97 11.44 -9.23
CA PHE A 362 -0.02 10.83 -10.17
C PHE A 362 1.40 11.18 -9.72
N CYS A 363 2.20 10.16 -9.49
CA CYS A 363 3.53 10.28 -8.91
C CYS A 363 4.60 9.63 -9.79
N GLU A 364 5.80 10.16 -9.70
CA GLU A 364 7.04 9.48 -10.11
C GLU A 364 7.78 9.00 -8.85
N PHE A 365 8.56 7.94 -8.98
CA PHE A 365 9.42 7.44 -7.92
C PHE A 365 10.75 6.95 -8.50
N GLU A 366 11.84 7.14 -7.76
CA GLU A 366 13.15 6.61 -8.09
C GLU A 366 13.39 5.26 -7.39
N ASP A 367 12.77 5.05 -6.24
CA ASP A 367 12.84 3.82 -5.45
C ASP A 367 11.55 3.65 -4.61
N MET A 368 11.56 2.76 -3.61
CA MET A 368 10.37 2.49 -2.78
C MET A 368 10.21 3.43 -1.57
N PHE A 369 11.12 4.40 -1.37
CA PHE A 369 11.15 5.26 -0.18
C PHE A 369 10.47 6.62 -0.39
N GLU A 370 10.31 7.08 -1.63
CA GLU A 370 9.67 8.36 -1.92
C GLU A 370 8.88 8.33 -3.22
N PHE A 371 7.66 8.87 -3.15
CA PHE A 371 6.75 9.02 -4.28
C PHE A 371 6.44 10.49 -4.48
N LYS A 372 7.09 11.09 -5.47
CA LYS A 372 6.96 12.52 -5.75
C LYS A 372 5.72 12.78 -6.58
N ARG A 373 4.72 13.43 -5.96
CA ARG A 373 3.52 13.91 -6.65
C ARG A 373 3.89 14.88 -7.77
N LEU A 374 3.34 14.63 -8.96
CA LEU A 374 3.35 15.56 -10.07
C LEU A 374 2.09 16.44 -10.07
N PHE A 375 0.92 15.87 -9.81
CA PHE A 375 -0.37 16.56 -9.67
C PHE A 375 -1.42 15.64 -9.03
N TYR A 376 -2.51 16.22 -8.52
CA TYR A 376 -3.68 15.43 -8.11
C TYR A 376 -4.54 15.08 -9.32
N LEU A 377 -5.15 13.90 -9.33
CA LEU A 377 -6.10 13.56 -10.37
C LEU A 377 -7.31 14.51 -10.33
N GLY A 378 -7.71 14.95 -11.52
CA GLY A 378 -8.81 15.91 -11.69
C GLY A 378 -8.40 17.39 -11.60
N ASP A 379 -7.12 17.70 -11.33
CA ASP A 379 -6.58 19.07 -11.41
C ASP A 379 -6.37 19.57 -12.85
#